data_AF-A0A947FBG6-F1
#
_entry.id   AF-A0A947FBG6-F1
#
_cell.length_a   1.000
_cell.length_b   1.000
_cell.length_c   1.000
_cell.angle_alpha   90.00
_cell.angle_beta   90.00
_cell.angle_gamma   90.00
#
_symmetry.space_group_name_H-M   'P 1'
#
loop_
_entity.id
_entity.type
_entity.pdbx_description
1 polymer ?
#
loop_
_entity_poly.entity_id
_entity_poly.type
_entity_poly.pdbx_seq_one_letter_code
_entity_poly.pdbx_strand_id
1 'polypeptide(L)'
;MAKSFGERVGQALARWVNVAHRFALWVVLLASIITVALLYYTANNLGINTDTAEMLSETLPFRRNYSAFKTAFPQYDDAMLVVIDADTPKAAQDASTALAAQLQQRTDLFLLVYLPGSDSFFQKHGLLYLNLTELNDLADNLANIQPLLGRLTRDQSLRGLFSVLTAGVDASMEGQDLDLTPVFDRIKEAIEASLAQRYYALSWQELMLGAE
;
A
#
# COMPACT_ATOMS: atom_id res chain seq x y z
N MET A 1 -43.56 -50.73 31.79
CA MET A 1 -42.09 -50.61 32.02
C MET A 1 -41.59 -49.16 32.11
N ALA A 2 -42.30 -48.15 31.56
CA ALA A 2 -41.87 -46.74 31.59
C ALA A 2 -42.07 -45.99 32.94
N LYS A 3 -43.02 -46.40 33.80
CA LYS A 3 -43.25 -45.75 35.11
C LYS A 3 -42.05 -45.87 36.07
N SER A 4 -41.31 -46.97 36.05
CA SER A 4 -40.18 -47.17 36.99
C SER A 4 -38.92 -46.40 36.60
N PHE A 5 -38.75 -45.99 35.34
CA PHE A 5 -37.59 -45.19 34.93
C PHE A 5 -37.73 -43.74 35.39
N GLY A 6 -38.91 -43.13 35.21
CA GLY A 6 -39.19 -41.77 35.67
C GLY A 6 -39.11 -41.63 37.20
N GLU A 7 -39.64 -42.61 37.94
CA GLU A 7 -39.55 -42.63 39.41
C GLU A 7 -38.09 -42.80 39.90
N ARG A 8 -37.28 -43.61 39.21
CA ARG A 8 -35.84 -43.78 39.52
C ARG A 8 -35.03 -42.52 39.26
N VAL A 9 -35.28 -41.83 38.14
CA VAL A 9 -34.65 -40.54 37.83
C VAL A 9 -35.07 -39.47 38.84
N GLY A 10 -36.35 -39.41 39.19
CA GLY A 10 -36.86 -38.48 40.20
C GLY A 10 -36.23 -38.71 41.58
N GLN A 11 -36.12 -39.96 42.01
CA GLN A 11 -35.45 -40.32 43.26
C GLN A 11 -33.94 -40.01 43.23
N ALA A 12 -33.28 -40.22 42.10
CA ALA A 12 -31.85 -39.89 41.94
C ALA A 12 -31.61 -38.38 42.02
N LEU A 13 -32.43 -37.57 41.35
CA LEU A 13 -32.38 -36.11 41.43
C LEU A 13 -32.70 -35.61 42.84
N ALA A 14 -33.72 -36.15 43.50
CA ALA A 14 -34.07 -35.79 44.87
C ALA A 14 -32.96 -36.11 45.87
N ARG A 15 -32.28 -37.26 45.71
CA ARG A 15 -31.10 -37.61 46.51
C ARG A 15 -29.92 -36.66 46.25
N TRP A 16 -29.68 -36.30 45.00
CA TRP A 16 -28.63 -35.35 44.64
C TRP A 16 -28.87 -33.97 45.25
N VAL A 17 -30.10 -33.46 45.16
CA VAL A 17 -30.50 -32.19 45.77
C VAL A 17 -30.38 -32.24 47.29
N ASN A 18 -30.81 -33.33 47.94
CA ASN A 18 -30.65 -33.49 49.39
C ASN A 18 -29.18 -33.52 49.83
N VAL A 19 -28.30 -34.17 49.06
CA VAL A 19 -26.85 -34.15 49.31
C VAL A 19 -26.29 -32.74 49.11
N ALA A 20 -26.69 -32.04 48.05
CA ALA A 20 -26.28 -30.67 47.80
C ALA A 20 -26.74 -29.72 48.93
N HIS A 21 -27.96 -29.87 49.44
CA HIS A 21 -28.50 -29.08 50.54
C HIS A 21 -27.78 -29.38 51.87
N ARG A 22 -27.50 -30.66 52.15
CA ARG A 22 -26.78 -31.08 53.36
C ARG A 22 -25.33 -30.60 53.41
N PHE A 23 -24.69 -30.40 52.25
CA PHE A 23 -23.33 -29.88 52.12
C PHE A 23 -23.29 -28.49 51.47
N ALA A 24 -24.34 -27.68 51.63
CA ALA A 24 -24.51 -26.41 50.92
C ALA A 24 -23.29 -25.47 51.00
N LEU A 25 -22.69 -25.31 52.18
CA LEU A 25 -21.49 -24.49 52.36
C LEU A 25 -20.29 -25.01 51.55
N TRP A 26 -20.07 -26.33 51.51
CA TRP A 26 -18.99 -26.94 50.73
C TRP A 26 -19.25 -26.85 49.23
N VAL A 27 -20.51 -27.01 48.80
CA VAL A 27 -20.90 -26.85 47.41
C VAL A 27 -20.66 -25.40 46.94
N VAL A 28 -21.03 -24.41 47.75
CA VAL A 28 -20.78 -22.99 47.45
C VAL A 28 -19.28 -22.70 47.39
N LEU A 29 -18.51 -23.16 48.37
CA LEU A 29 -17.06 -22.96 48.40
C LEU A 29 -16.39 -23.59 47.16
N LEU A 30 -16.73 -24.83 46.83
CA LEU A 30 -16.21 -25.52 45.65
C LEU A 30 -16.60 -24.78 44.36
N ALA A 31 -17.86 -24.37 44.23
CA ALA A 31 -18.33 -23.60 43.09
C ALA A 31 -17.57 -22.28 42.97
N SER A 32 -17.35 -21.55 44.07
CA SER A 32 -16.56 -20.31 44.07
C SER A 32 -15.11 -20.56 43.64
N ILE A 33 -14.46 -21.62 44.13
CA ILE A 33 -13.10 -21.99 43.70
C ILE A 33 -13.08 -22.27 42.20
N ILE A 34 -14.04 -23.06 41.69
CA ILE A 34 -14.14 -23.37 40.26
C ILE A 34 -14.37 -22.09 39.46
N THR A 35 -15.25 -21.20 39.91
CA THR A 35 -15.49 -19.91 39.23
C THR A 35 -14.23 -19.06 39.18
N VAL A 36 -13.48 -18.95 40.28
CA VAL A 36 -12.20 -18.22 40.30
C VAL A 36 -11.18 -18.86 39.38
N ALA A 37 -11.08 -20.20 39.37
CA ALA A 37 -10.19 -20.92 38.46
C ALA A 37 -10.57 -20.72 36.99
N LEU A 38 -11.88 -20.73 36.66
CA LEU A 38 -12.38 -20.48 35.31
C LEU A 38 -12.20 -19.02 34.89
N LEU A 39 -12.35 -18.06 35.81
CA LEU A 39 -12.05 -16.65 35.56
C LEU A 39 -10.57 -16.46 35.29
N TYR A 40 -9.70 -17.06 36.09
CA TYR A 40 -8.26 -17.03 35.87
C TYR A 40 -7.88 -17.69 34.54
N TYR A 41 -8.46 -18.85 34.22
CA TYR A 41 -8.24 -19.51 32.95
C TYR A 41 -8.68 -18.64 31.77
N THR A 42 -9.91 -18.12 31.83
CA THR A 42 -10.47 -17.24 30.81
C THR A 42 -9.61 -15.98 30.64
N ALA A 43 -9.20 -15.33 31.73
CA ALA A 43 -8.37 -14.13 31.67
C ALA A 43 -7.00 -14.38 30.98
N ASN A 44 -6.46 -15.59 31.07
CA ASN A 44 -5.16 -15.93 30.48
C ASN A 44 -5.26 -16.62 29.11
N ASN A 45 -6.42 -17.14 28.71
CA ASN A 45 -6.57 -17.97 27.50
C ASN A 45 -7.63 -17.46 26.51
N LEU A 46 -8.45 -16.47 26.89
CA LEU A 46 -9.44 -15.89 25.98
C LEU A 46 -8.74 -14.94 25.01
N GLY A 47 -8.49 -15.41 23.79
CA GLY A 47 -8.03 -14.61 22.65
C GLY A 47 -9.17 -14.30 21.69
N ILE A 48 -9.08 -13.16 20.99
CA ILE A 48 -9.96 -12.84 19.86
C ILE A 48 -9.20 -13.16 18.59
N ASN A 49 -9.77 -14.00 17.74
CA ASN A 49 -9.23 -14.28 16.42
C ASN A 49 -9.95 -13.41 15.38
N THR A 50 -9.19 -12.59 14.66
CA THR A 50 -9.71 -11.69 13.62
C THR A 50 -9.51 -12.25 12.21
N ASP A 51 -8.94 -13.45 12.06
CA ASP A 51 -8.81 -14.11 10.77
C ASP A 51 -10.15 -14.70 10.33
N THR A 52 -10.75 -14.04 9.34
CA THR A 52 -12.04 -14.48 8.75
C THR A 52 -11.90 -15.80 7.99
N ALA A 53 -10.71 -16.16 7.52
CA ALA A 53 -10.48 -17.42 6.82
C ALA A 53 -10.55 -18.63 7.77
N GLU A 54 -10.26 -18.46 9.06
CA GLU A 54 -10.36 -19.51 10.08
C GLU A 54 -11.80 -19.79 10.54
N MET A 55 -12.77 -18.94 10.16
CA MET A 55 -14.19 -19.24 10.34
C MET A 55 -14.68 -20.40 9.45
N LEU A 56 -13.88 -20.77 8.43
CA LEU A 56 -14.21 -21.76 7.43
C LEU A 56 -13.34 -23.03 7.61
N SER A 57 -13.94 -24.20 7.36
CA SER A 57 -13.26 -25.48 7.50
C SER A 57 -11.98 -25.55 6.67
N GLU A 58 -10.88 -25.99 7.28
CA GLU A 58 -9.58 -26.18 6.63
C GLU A 58 -9.59 -27.21 5.50
N THR A 59 -10.60 -28.09 5.49
CA THR A 59 -10.71 -29.16 4.49
C THR A 59 -11.22 -28.66 3.14
N LEU A 60 -11.69 -27.41 3.04
CA LEU A 60 -12.18 -26.83 1.81
C LEU A 60 -11.05 -26.71 0.76
N PRO A 61 -11.31 -26.99 -0.52
CA PRO A 61 -10.26 -26.96 -1.55
C PRO A 61 -9.52 -25.63 -1.64
N PHE A 62 -10.22 -24.49 -1.54
CA PHE A 62 -9.58 -23.17 -1.59
C PHE A 62 -8.71 -22.89 -0.34
N ARG A 63 -9.07 -23.42 0.84
CA ARG A 63 -8.25 -23.30 2.07
C ARG A 63 -6.91 -24.03 1.89
N ARG A 64 -6.94 -25.26 1.37
CA ARG A 64 -5.72 -26.01 1.06
C ARG A 64 -4.82 -25.27 0.07
N ASN A 65 -5.41 -24.71 -0.99
CA ASN A 65 -4.66 -23.93 -1.97
C ASN A 65 -4.08 -22.64 -1.37
N TYR A 66 -4.83 -21.95 -0.52
CA TYR A 66 -4.35 -20.75 0.17
C TYR A 66 -3.21 -21.06 1.14
N SER A 67 -3.33 -22.11 1.94
CA SER A 67 -2.23 -22.56 2.83
C SER A 67 -0.98 -22.97 2.03
N ALA A 68 -1.15 -23.65 0.90
CA ALA A 68 -0.04 -23.99 0.01
C ALA A 68 0.61 -22.74 -0.59
N PHE A 69 -0.19 -21.75 -1.02
CA PHE A 69 0.30 -20.45 -1.51
C PHE A 69 1.09 -19.69 -0.44
N LYS A 70 0.55 -19.55 0.77
CA LYS A 70 1.20 -18.90 1.92
C LYS A 70 2.55 -19.55 2.27
N THR A 71 2.61 -20.87 2.18
CA THR A 71 3.86 -21.63 2.42
C THR A 71 4.88 -21.42 1.30
N ALA A 72 4.43 -21.39 0.04
CA ALA A 72 5.30 -21.24 -1.13
C ALA A 72 5.79 -19.79 -1.33
N PHE A 73 5.00 -18.80 -0.91
CA PHE A 73 5.28 -17.38 -1.08
C PHE A 73 5.09 -16.59 0.23
N PRO A 74 5.92 -16.86 1.25
CA PRO A 74 5.79 -16.21 2.56
C PRO A 74 5.93 -14.68 2.50
N GLN A 75 6.56 -14.13 1.46
CA GLN A 75 6.71 -12.70 1.26
C GLN A 75 5.40 -11.96 0.92
N TYR A 76 4.34 -12.69 0.50
CA TYR A 76 3.03 -12.11 0.21
C TYR A 76 2.03 -12.30 1.34
N ASP A 77 2.42 -13.06 2.36
CA ASP A 77 1.64 -13.22 3.58
C ASP A 77 1.80 -11.97 4.45
N ASP A 78 0.68 -11.43 4.96
CA ASP A 78 0.64 -10.20 5.75
C ASP A 78 1.37 -8.99 5.11
N ALA A 79 1.43 -8.96 3.78
CA ALA A 79 2.06 -7.85 3.06
C ALA A 79 1.26 -6.55 3.24
N MET A 80 1.97 -5.48 3.62
CA MET A 80 1.39 -4.15 3.76
C MET A 80 1.62 -3.33 2.48
N LEU A 81 0.54 -2.81 1.91
CA LEU A 81 0.61 -1.85 0.81
C LEU A 81 0.59 -0.43 1.38
N VAL A 82 1.67 0.32 1.14
CA VAL A 82 1.77 1.73 1.49
C VAL A 82 1.65 2.56 0.22
N VAL A 83 0.68 3.46 0.18
CA VAL A 83 0.46 4.39 -0.95
C VAL A 83 0.90 5.78 -0.52
N ILE A 84 1.75 6.41 -1.32
CA ILE A 84 2.20 7.78 -1.12
C ILE A 84 1.57 8.66 -2.19
N ASP A 85 0.85 9.67 -1.73
CA ASP A 85 0.23 10.69 -2.57
C ASP A 85 1.01 12.00 -2.46
N ALA A 86 1.19 12.71 -3.57
CA ALA A 86 1.90 13.99 -3.65
C ALA A 86 1.45 14.79 -4.87
N ASP A 87 1.65 16.11 -4.81
CA ASP A 87 1.22 17.05 -5.86
C ASP A 87 1.87 16.82 -7.24
N THR A 88 3.00 16.11 -7.30
CA THR A 88 3.65 15.75 -8.57
C THR A 88 4.18 14.31 -8.56
N PRO A 89 4.27 13.66 -9.74
CA PRO A 89 4.85 12.33 -9.86
C PRO A 89 6.27 12.24 -9.30
N LYS A 90 7.09 13.29 -9.51
CA LYS A 90 8.47 13.32 -9.04
C LYS A 90 8.55 13.39 -7.51
N ALA A 91 7.71 14.20 -6.87
CA ALA A 91 7.66 14.28 -5.42
C ALA A 91 7.21 12.95 -4.79
N ALA A 92 6.20 12.29 -5.36
CA ALA A 92 5.75 10.98 -4.91
C ALA A 92 6.87 9.92 -5.06
N GLN A 93 7.60 9.94 -6.17
CA GLN A 93 8.73 9.05 -6.40
C GLN A 93 9.88 9.27 -5.41
N ASP A 94 10.24 10.53 -5.15
CA ASP A 94 11.32 10.85 -4.22
C ASP A 94 10.96 10.46 -2.77
N ALA A 95 9.71 10.74 -2.36
CA ALA A 95 9.21 10.36 -1.04
C ALA A 95 9.13 8.84 -0.86
N SER A 96 8.65 8.10 -1.87
CA SER A 96 8.57 6.63 -1.82
C SER A 96 9.95 5.99 -1.81
N THR A 97 10.89 6.52 -2.58
CA THR A 97 12.29 6.06 -2.56
C THR A 97 12.94 6.30 -1.20
N ALA A 98 12.74 7.49 -0.61
CA ALA A 98 13.27 7.82 0.71
C ALA A 98 12.67 6.94 1.81
N LEU A 99 11.35 6.70 1.79
CA LEU A 99 10.69 5.81 2.74
C LEU A 99 11.17 4.37 2.59
N ALA A 100 11.22 3.85 1.36
CA ALA A 100 11.69 2.49 1.10
C ALA A 100 13.13 2.28 1.61
N ALA A 101 14.03 3.24 1.37
CA ALA A 101 15.40 3.17 1.86
C ALA A 101 15.50 3.13 3.40
N GLN A 102 14.61 3.82 4.12
CA GLN A 102 14.56 3.76 5.59
C GLN A 102 14.00 2.43 6.09
N LEU A 103 12.92 1.94 5.47
CA LEU A 103 12.31 0.67 5.86
C LEU A 103 13.23 -0.52 5.58
N GLN A 104 13.99 -0.50 4.49
CA GLN A 104 14.97 -1.53 4.14
C GLN A 104 16.08 -1.69 5.17
N GLN A 105 16.39 -0.64 5.95
CA GLN A 105 17.38 -0.71 7.03
C GLN A 105 16.86 -1.46 8.26
N ARG A 106 15.53 -1.57 8.41
CA ARG A 106 14.85 -2.20 9.54
C ARG A 106 14.55 -3.67 9.27
N THR A 107 15.61 -4.44 9.04
CA THR A 107 15.54 -5.91 8.86
C THR A 107 15.05 -6.64 10.11
N ASP A 108 15.01 -5.96 11.26
CA ASP A 108 14.38 -6.42 12.51
C ASP A 108 12.84 -6.45 12.42
N LEU A 109 12.25 -5.62 11.56
CA LEU A 109 10.80 -5.47 11.43
C LEU A 109 10.25 -5.97 10.09
N PHE A 110 11.03 -5.84 9.01
CA PHE A 110 10.56 -6.13 7.65
C PHE A 110 11.45 -7.18 6.99
N LEU A 111 10.82 -8.28 6.54
CA LEU A 111 11.49 -9.34 5.77
C LEU A 111 11.90 -8.85 4.38
N LEU A 112 11.01 -8.11 3.72
CA LEU A 112 11.19 -7.61 2.37
C LEU A 112 10.48 -6.26 2.24
N VAL A 113 11.18 -5.27 1.67
CA VAL A 113 10.60 -3.98 1.29
C VAL A 113 10.79 -3.83 -0.20
N TYR A 114 9.67 -3.81 -0.92
CA TYR A 114 9.63 -3.73 -2.37
C TYR A 114 8.92 -2.45 -2.80
N LEU A 115 9.60 -1.66 -3.64
CA LEU A 115 9.03 -0.49 -4.29
C LEU A 115 8.83 -0.83 -5.78
N PRO A 116 7.58 -0.94 -6.26
CA PRO A 116 7.30 -1.26 -7.66
C PRO A 116 7.93 -0.24 -8.62
N GLY A 117 8.56 -0.71 -9.70
CA GLY A 117 9.09 0.13 -10.77
C GLY A 117 10.34 0.94 -10.43
N SER A 118 10.86 0.88 -9.20
CA SER A 118 12.07 1.62 -8.81
C SER A 118 13.38 0.84 -9.04
N ASP A 119 13.32 -0.42 -9.44
CA ASP A 119 14.51 -1.22 -9.71
C ASP A 119 15.33 -0.61 -10.86
N SER A 120 16.66 -0.65 -10.71
CA SER A 120 17.64 -0.36 -11.75
C SER A 120 17.32 -1.04 -13.09
N PHE A 121 16.73 -2.24 -13.06
CA PHE A 121 16.30 -2.94 -14.26
C PHE A 121 15.25 -2.12 -15.03
N PHE A 122 14.19 -1.67 -14.37
CA PHE A 122 13.13 -0.88 -15.01
C PHE A 122 13.61 0.50 -15.44
N GLN A 123 14.50 1.13 -14.67
CA GLN A 123 15.11 2.41 -15.06
C GLN A 123 15.90 2.29 -16.38
N LYS A 124 16.58 1.16 -16.59
CA LYS A 124 17.38 0.93 -17.79
C LYS A 124 16.57 0.39 -18.97
N HIS A 125 15.55 -0.41 -18.69
CA HIS A 125 14.81 -1.18 -19.70
C HIS A 125 13.36 -0.75 -19.87
N GLY A 126 12.92 0.34 -19.23
CA GLY A 126 11.52 0.78 -19.24
C GLY A 126 10.94 0.99 -20.64
N LEU A 127 11.74 1.49 -21.59
CA LEU A 127 11.30 1.69 -22.98
C LEU A 127 10.97 0.39 -23.72
N LEU A 128 11.48 -0.76 -23.26
CA LEU A 128 11.18 -2.06 -23.86
C LEU A 128 9.75 -2.55 -23.56
N TYR A 129 9.04 -1.87 -22.66
CA TYR A 129 7.64 -2.16 -22.34
C TYR A 129 6.66 -1.36 -23.21
N LEU A 130 7.15 -0.44 -24.03
CA LEU A 130 6.34 0.27 -25.02
C LEU A 130 6.12 -0.60 -26.25
N ASN A 131 5.00 -0.40 -26.95
CA ASN A 131 4.82 -1.03 -28.25
C ASN A 131 5.69 -0.33 -29.32
N LEU A 132 5.86 -0.98 -30.48
CA LEU A 132 6.76 -0.47 -31.52
C LEU A 132 6.35 0.90 -32.05
N THR A 133 5.04 1.18 -32.14
CA THR A 133 4.53 2.48 -32.60
C THR A 133 4.87 3.57 -31.59
N GLU A 134 4.53 3.36 -30.32
CA GLU A 134 4.85 4.30 -29.22
C GLU A 134 6.35 4.57 -29.12
N LEU A 135 7.17 3.54 -29.29
CA LEU A 135 8.62 3.68 -29.23
C LEU A 135 9.17 4.53 -30.39
N ASN A 136 8.64 4.34 -31.60
CA ASN A 136 9.02 5.15 -32.76
C ASN A 136 8.55 6.60 -32.57
N ASP A 137 7.31 6.82 -32.15
CA ASP A 137 6.77 8.16 -31.89
C ASP A 137 7.60 8.89 -30.83
N LEU A 138 7.97 8.19 -29.74
CA LEU A 138 8.84 8.74 -28.71
C LEU A 138 10.23 9.09 -29.26
N ALA A 139 10.82 8.22 -30.08
CA ALA A 139 12.13 8.44 -30.68
C ALA A 139 12.11 9.66 -31.62
N ASP A 140 11.10 9.77 -32.47
CA ASP A 140 10.91 10.90 -33.40
C ASP A 140 10.68 12.21 -32.62
N ASN A 141 9.84 12.19 -31.58
CA ASN A 141 9.62 13.33 -30.70
C ASN A 141 10.92 13.78 -30.00
N LEU A 142 11.69 12.85 -29.44
CA LEU A 142 12.98 13.14 -28.81
C LEU A 142 14.01 13.70 -29.81
N ALA A 143 14.03 13.20 -31.05
CA ALA A 143 14.90 13.71 -32.11
C ALA A 143 14.53 15.16 -32.49
N ASN A 144 13.24 15.47 -32.59
CA ASN A 144 12.75 16.81 -32.90
C ASN A 144 13.15 17.84 -31.83
N ILE A 145 13.13 17.46 -30.55
CA ILE A 145 13.48 18.36 -29.44
C ILE A 145 14.98 18.31 -29.04
N GLN A 146 15.81 17.52 -29.73
CA GLN A 146 17.23 17.38 -29.41
C GLN A 146 18.00 18.72 -29.32
N PRO A 147 17.80 19.72 -30.20
CA PRO A 147 18.47 21.02 -30.09
C PRO A 147 18.11 21.78 -28.81
N LEU A 148 16.88 21.59 -28.32
CA LEU A 148 16.37 22.18 -27.09
C LEU A 148 16.97 21.47 -25.87
N LEU A 149 16.92 20.13 -25.85
CA LEU A 149 17.53 19.31 -24.79
C LEU A 149 19.04 19.59 -24.68
N GLY A 150 19.76 19.67 -25.80
CA GLY A 150 21.20 19.96 -25.81
C GLY A 150 21.58 21.30 -25.19
N ARG A 151 20.70 22.32 -25.28
CA ARG A 151 20.89 23.62 -24.62
C ARG A 151 20.60 23.54 -23.13
N LEU A 152 19.50 22.91 -22.74
CA LEU A 152 19.11 22.73 -21.33
C LEU A 152 20.14 21.91 -20.54
N THR A 153 20.72 20.86 -21.14
CA THR A 153 21.74 20.05 -20.47
C THR A 153 23.03 20.84 -20.19
N ARG A 154 23.32 21.87 -21.01
CA ARG A 154 24.48 22.76 -20.80
C ARG A 154 24.24 23.82 -19.74
N ASP A 155 23.02 24.35 -19.65
CA ASP A 155 22.62 25.36 -18.66
C ASP A 155 21.26 24.98 -18.04
N GLN A 156 21.33 24.28 -16.91
CA GLN A 156 20.18 23.85 -16.10
C GLN A 156 19.67 24.95 -15.15
N SER A 157 19.99 26.22 -15.42
CA SER A 157 19.49 27.36 -14.62
C SER A 157 18.23 27.97 -15.21
N LEU A 158 17.54 28.82 -14.42
CA LEU A 158 16.40 29.62 -14.91
C LEU A 158 16.80 30.46 -16.13
N ARG A 159 18.03 31.01 -16.15
CA ARG A 159 18.52 31.76 -17.30
C ARG A 159 18.59 30.88 -18.55
N GLY A 160 19.14 29.68 -18.41
CA GLY A 160 19.20 28.69 -19.49
C GLY A 160 17.82 28.34 -20.01
N LEU A 161 16.88 28.04 -19.12
CA LEU A 161 15.48 27.78 -19.47
C LEU A 161 14.85 28.93 -20.25
N PHE A 162 14.92 30.17 -19.74
CA PHE A 162 14.35 31.31 -20.43
C PHE A 162 15.03 31.58 -21.78
N SER A 163 16.34 31.34 -21.91
CA SER A 163 17.03 31.48 -23.21
C SER A 163 16.52 30.50 -24.27
N VAL A 164 16.13 29.30 -23.85
CA VAL A 164 15.56 28.26 -24.70
C VAL A 164 14.13 28.63 -25.11
N LEU A 165 13.33 29.13 -24.16
CA LEU A 165 11.97 29.60 -24.43
C LEU A 165 11.96 30.80 -25.40
N THR A 166 12.87 31.77 -25.21
CA THR A 166 13.02 32.90 -26.14
C THR A 166 13.35 32.41 -27.55
N ALA A 167 14.28 31.47 -27.69
CA ALA A 167 14.60 30.91 -29.01
C ALA A 167 13.42 30.13 -29.64
N GLY A 168 12.56 29.50 -28.83
CA GLY A 168 11.33 28.87 -29.31
C GLY A 168 10.31 29.90 -29.81
N VAL A 169 10.17 31.03 -29.11
CA VAL A 169 9.30 32.14 -29.54
C VAL A 169 9.83 32.76 -30.84
N ASP A 170 11.13 33.01 -30.93
CA ASP A 170 11.76 33.54 -32.16
C ASP A 170 11.51 32.60 -33.34
N ALA A 171 11.68 31.29 -33.15
CA ALA A 171 11.39 30.28 -34.17
C ALA A 171 9.90 30.25 -34.59
N SER A 172 8.98 30.43 -33.64
CA SER A 172 7.54 30.54 -33.92
C SER A 172 7.23 31.80 -34.74
N MET A 173 7.86 32.92 -34.41
CA MET A 173 7.73 34.18 -35.16
C MET A 173 8.32 34.07 -36.58
N GLU A 174 9.33 33.23 -36.79
CA GLU A 174 9.90 32.90 -38.10
C GLU A 174 9.04 31.92 -38.93
N GLY A 175 7.88 31.51 -38.40
CA GLY A 175 6.89 30.68 -39.09
C GLY A 175 6.95 29.19 -38.80
N GLN A 176 7.66 28.77 -37.74
CA GLN A 176 7.59 27.38 -37.26
C GLN A 176 6.32 27.16 -36.43
N ASP A 177 5.61 26.07 -36.68
CA ASP A 177 4.39 25.70 -35.97
C ASP A 177 4.75 25.06 -34.61
N LEU A 178 5.08 25.91 -33.63
CA LEU A 178 5.41 25.52 -32.26
C LEU A 178 4.36 26.10 -31.31
N ASP A 179 3.47 25.26 -30.78
CA ASP A 179 2.54 25.68 -29.74
C ASP A 179 3.23 25.67 -28.36
N LEU A 180 3.65 26.85 -27.92
CA LEU A 180 4.30 27.06 -26.62
C LEU A 180 3.31 27.41 -25.50
N THR A 181 2.03 27.55 -25.83
CA THR A 181 0.98 27.98 -24.88
C THR A 181 0.94 27.12 -23.61
N PRO A 182 0.97 25.77 -23.69
CA PRO A 182 0.92 24.92 -22.50
C PRO A 182 2.10 25.15 -21.56
N VAL A 183 3.29 25.41 -22.13
CA VAL A 183 4.51 25.64 -21.34
C VAL A 183 4.42 26.99 -20.61
N PHE A 184 3.94 28.03 -21.30
CA PHE A 184 3.76 29.35 -20.69
C PHE A 184 2.70 29.35 -19.59
N ASP A 185 1.61 28.61 -19.75
CA ASP A 185 0.56 28.48 -18.73
C ASP A 185 1.09 27.82 -17.45
N ARG A 186 1.89 26.76 -17.57
CA ARG A 186 2.53 26.11 -16.41
C ARG A 186 3.57 27.00 -15.73
N ILE A 187 4.32 27.78 -16.48
CA ILE A 187 5.25 28.77 -15.91
C ILE A 187 4.49 29.88 -15.17
N LYS A 188 3.38 30.35 -15.74
CA LYS A 188 2.49 31.31 -15.09
C LYS A 188 1.97 30.77 -13.76
N GLU A 189 1.46 29.54 -13.73
CA GLU A 189 1.01 28.87 -12.50
C GLU A 189 2.13 28.82 -11.44
N ALA A 190 3.34 28.45 -11.85
CA ALA A 190 4.50 28.39 -10.96
C ALA A 190 4.87 29.78 -10.39
N ILE A 191 4.83 30.83 -11.21
CA ILE A 191 5.09 32.21 -10.77
C ILE A 191 4.00 32.69 -9.81
N GLU A 192 2.72 32.47 -10.13
CA GLU A 192 1.59 32.85 -9.28
C GLU A 192 1.65 32.14 -7.91
N ALA A 193 1.99 30.84 -7.90
CA ALA A 193 2.19 30.09 -6.67
C ALA A 193 3.37 30.62 -5.86
N SER A 194 4.51 30.91 -6.50
CA SER A 194 5.68 31.48 -5.84
C SER A 194 5.40 32.85 -5.22
N LEU A 195 4.71 33.74 -5.95
CA LEU A 195 4.27 35.05 -5.44
C LEU A 195 3.30 34.92 -4.26
N ALA A 196 2.48 33.88 -4.24
CA ALA A 196 1.60 33.55 -3.13
C ALA A 196 2.28 32.79 -1.97
N GLN A 197 3.62 32.64 -2.02
CA GLN A 197 4.42 31.85 -1.06
C GLN A 197 3.96 30.38 -0.92
N ARG A 198 3.37 29.81 -1.98
CA ARG A 198 2.99 28.40 -2.05
C ARG A 198 4.09 27.60 -2.74
N TYR A 199 4.32 26.39 -2.24
CA TYR A 199 5.17 25.43 -2.93
C TYR A 199 4.44 24.95 -4.19
N TYR A 200 5.12 24.98 -5.33
CA TYR A 200 4.63 24.44 -6.59
C TYR A 200 5.77 23.70 -7.25
N ALA A 201 5.59 22.40 -7.46
CA ALA A 201 6.54 21.57 -8.17
C ALA A 201 6.11 21.50 -9.64
N LEU A 202 6.97 21.97 -10.53
CA LEU A 202 6.76 21.89 -11.97
C LEU A 202 7.25 20.52 -12.47
N SER A 203 6.37 19.74 -13.09
CA SER A 203 6.73 18.43 -13.66
C SER A 203 7.23 18.57 -15.10
N TRP A 204 8.50 18.24 -15.34
CA TRP A 204 9.07 18.20 -16.69
C TRP A 204 8.41 17.17 -17.59
N GLN A 205 7.94 16.07 -17.00
CA GLN A 205 7.24 15.03 -17.72
C GLN A 205 5.91 15.54 -18.26
N GLU A 206 5.13 16.24 -17.43
CA GLU A 206 3.85 16.84 -17.84
C GLU A 206 4.07 17.96 -18.89
N LEU A 207 5.16 18.71 -18.77
CA LEU A 207 5.54 19.76 -19.73
C LEU A 207 5.94 19.23 -21.11
N MET A 208 6.71 18.14 -21.18
CA MET A 208 7.28 17.64 -22.45
C MET A 208 6.42 16.58 -23.11
N LEU A 209 5.74 15.75 -22.33
CA LEU A 209 4.92 14.67 -22.87
C LEU A 209 3.45 15.04 -22.98
N GLY A 210 3.03 16.19 -22.44
CA GLY A 210 1.63 16.63 -22.42
C GLY A 210 0.76 15.60 -21.72
N ALA A 211 0.67 15.66 -20.39
CA ALA A 211 -0.10 14.67 -19.65
C ALA A 211 -1.57 15.05 -19.53
N GLU A 212 -2.45 14.06 -19.76
CA GLU A 212 -3.74 13.94 -19.07
C GLU A 212 -3.56 13.81 -17.55
#